data_AF-A0A2A4KFZ0-F1
#
_entry.id   AF-A0A2A4KFZ0-F1
#
_cell.length_a   1.000
_cell.length_b   1.000
_cell.length_c   1.000
_cell.angle_alpha   90.00
_cell.angle_beta   90.00
_cell.angle_gamma   90.00
#
_symmetry.space_group_name_H-M   'P 1'
#
loop_
_entity.id
_entity.type
_entity.pdbx_description
1 polymer ?
#
loop_
_entity_poly.entity_id
_entity_poly.type
_entity_poly.pdbx_seq_one_letter_code
_entity_poly.pdbx_strand_id
1 'polypeptide(L)' 'MTRESSPAAAGRAYPITPRPEDDARFTVGLTLDVADVLTQHGYPRPASGLDWVELKMALFRFLYGNGGAS' A
#
# COMPACT_ATOMS: atom_id res chain seq x y z
N MET A 1 16.81 -8.59 41.49
CA MET A 1 16.40 -7.32 40.87
C MET A 1 17.19 -7.17 39.59
N THR A 2 16.69 -7.72 38.48
CA THR A 2 17.26 -7.47 37.15
C THR A 2 16.08 -7.12 36.26
N ARG A 3 16.04 -5.86 35.83
CA ARG A 3 14.97 -5.24 35.07
C ARG A 3 14.64 -6.08 33.85
N GLU A 4 13.36 -6.40 33.69
CA GLU A 4 12.78 -6.78 32.41
C GLU A 4 13.04 -5.63 31.44
N SER A 5 13.81 -5.89 30.38
CA SER A 5 13.95 -4.96 29.27
C SER A 5 12.66 -4.97 28.45
N SER A 6 11.72 -4.11 28.83
CA SER A 6 10.53 -3.73 28.05
C SER A 6 10.95 -2.98 26.76
N PRO A 7 10.18 -3.05 25.66
CA PRO A 7 10.69 -3.19 24.31
C PRO A 7 11.38 -1.92 23.83
N ALA A 8 12.42 -2.08 23.02
CA ALA A 8 12.84 -1.03 22.12
C ALA A 8 11.60 -0.50 21.40
N ALA A 9 11.43 0.82 21.36
CA ALA A 9 10.49 1.48 20.49
C ALA A 9 10.79 1.05 19.04
N ALA A 10 10.19 -0.04 18.59
CA ALA A 10 10.45 -0.62 17.29
C ALA A 10 9.82 0.32 16.27
N GLY A 11 10.65 1.03 15.52
CA GLY A 11 10.21 1.81 14.37
C GLY A 11 9.31 0.97 13.46
N ARG A 12 8.44 1.63 12.69
CA ARG A 12 7.49 0.94 11.80
C ARG A 12 8.23 -0.13 10.98
N ALA A 13 7.84 -1.39 11.16
CA ALA A 13 8.42 -2.53 10.43
C ALA A 13 8.12 -2.47 8.93
N TYR A 14 7.19 -1.60 8.51
CA TYR A 14 6.83 -1.39 7.12
C TYR A 14 7.60 -0.20 6.54
N PRO A 15 8.65 -0.43 5.73
CA PRO A 15 9.51 0.64 5.25
C PRO A 15 8.84 1.40 4.10
N ILE A 16 8.27 2.57 4.41
CA ILE A 16 7.74 3.54 3.45
C ILE A 16 8.70 4.73 3.29
N THR A 17 9.96 4.50 2.89
CA THR A 17 10.86 5.49 2.25
C THR A 17 12.26 4.90 1.99
N PRO A 18 13.01 5.36 0.96
CA PRO A 18 12.59 5.84 -0.35
C PRO A 18 12.63 4.70 -1.39
N ARG A 19 11.81 4.77 -2.45
CA ARG A 19 11.66 3.65 -3.40
C ARG A 19 11.53 4.06 -4.87
N PRO A 20 11.97 3.18 -5.79
CA PRO A 20 12.12 3.45 -7.22
C PRO A 20 10.79 3.73 -7.92
N GLU A 21 10.87 4.48 -9.02
CA GLU A 21 9.77 4.78 -9.94
C GLU A 21 9.04 3.53 -10.46
N ASP A 22 9.76 2.41 -10.55
CA ASP A 22 9.24 1.11 -10.99
C ASP A 22 9.39 0.03 -9.89
N ASP A 23 8.49 0.03 -8.91
CA ASP A 23 8.47 -1.00 -7.87
C ASP A 23 7.73 -2.27 -8.33
N ALA A 24 8.49 -3.34 -8.56
CA ALA A 24 7.98 -4.63 -9.03
C ALA A 24 6.92 -5.28 -8.12
N ARG A 25 6.74 -4.81 -6.87
CA ARG A 25 5.66 -5.29 -5.99
C ARG A 25 4.27 -4.84 -6.43
N PHE A 26 4.15 -3.82 -7.27
CA PHE A 26 2.87 -3.37 -7.84
C PHE A 26 2.48 -4.25 -9.03
N THR A 27 2.20 -5.52 -8.72
CA THR A 27 1.82 -6.53 -9.69
C THR A 27 0.35 -6.37 -10.11
N VAL A 28 -0.03 -7.03 -11.21
CA VAL A 28 -1.44 -7.16 -11.61
C VAL A 28 -2.23 -7.90 -10.54
N GLY A 29 -1.66 -8.95 -9.94
CA GLY A 29 -2.29 -9.71 -8.85
C GLY A 29 -2.66 -8.84 -7.65
N LEU A 30 -1.73 -8.01 -7.17
CA LEU A 30 -2.01 -7.06 -6.08
C LEU A 30 -3.15 -6.09 -6.43
N THR A 31 -3.20 -5.63 -7.69
CA THR A 31 -4.24 -4.71 -8.14
C THR A 31 -5.62 -5.39 -8.16
N LEU A 32 -5.68 -6.68 -8.54
CA LEU A 32 -6.89 -7.50 -8.47
C LEU A 32 -7.35 -7.70 -7.02
N ASP A 33 -6.44 -8.07 -6.12
CA ASP A 33 -6.74 -8.30 -4.71
C ASP A 33 -7.31 -7.03 -4.05
N VAL A 34 -6.72 -5.87 -4.34
CA VAL A 34 -7.23 -4.58 -3.85
C VAL A 34 -8.58 -4.22 -4.46
N ALA A 35 -8.78 -4.46 -5.76
CA ALA A 35 -10.07 -4.22 -6.40
C ALA A 35 -11.19 -5.08 -5.77
N ASP A 36 -10.90 -6.33 -5.43
CA ASP A 36 -11.85 -7.22 -4.78
C ASP A 36 -12.23 -6.71 -3.39
N VAL A 37 -11.27 -6.25 -2.58
CA VAL A 37 -11.53 -5.61 -1.27
C VAL A 37 -12.40 -4.36 -1.44
N LEU A 38 -12.03 -3.46 -2.35
CA LEU A 38 -12.79 -2.23 -2.58
C LEU A 38 -14.23 -2.52 -3.04
N THR A 39 -14.39 -3.52 -3.91
CA THR A 39 -15.71 -3.98 -4.38
C THR A 39 -16.57 -4.51 -3.23
N GLN A 40 -15.98 -5.29 -2.30
CA GLN A 40 -16.67 -5.77 -1.09
C GLN A 40 -17.13 -4.61 -0.19
N HIS A 41 -16.45 -3.46 -0.26
CA HIS A 41 -16.81 -2.25 0.47
C HIS A 41 -17.67 -1.25 -0.33
N GLY A 42 -18.22 -1.66 -1.47
CA GLY A 42 -19.20 -0.89 -2.23
C GLY A 42 -18.63 0.01 -3.33
N TYR A 43 -17.32 -0.07 -3.61
CA TYR A 43 -16.76 0.57 -4.80
C TYR A 43 -17.14 -0.22 -6.06
N PRO A 44 -17.31 0.45 -7.21
CA PRO A 44 -17.51 -0.26 -8.48
C PRO A 44 -16.23 -1.03 -8.85
N ARG A 45 -16.42 -2.22 -9.43
CA ARG A 45 -15.30 -2.97 -10.00
C ARG A 45 -14.74 -2.22 -11.22
N PRO A 46 -13.42 -2.13 -11.40
CA PRO A 46 -12.82 -1.61 -12.63
C PRO A 46 -13.36 -2.34 -13.88
N ALA A 47 -13.82 -1.58 -14.88
CA ALA A 47 -14.50 -2.09 -16.06
C ALA A 47 -13.63 -2.01 -17.32
N SER A 48 -12.60 -1.16 -17.31
CA SER A 48 -11.70 -0.94 -18.44
C SER A 48 -10.23 -1.16 -18.06
N GLY A 49 -9.36 -1.39 -19.06
CA GLY A 49 -7.92 -1.44 -18.86
C GLY A 49 -7.35 -0.17 -18.21
N LEU A 50 -7.93 0.99 -18.52
CA LEU A 50 -7.53 2.27 -17.92
C LEU A 50 -7.89 2.32 -16.43
N ASP A 51 -9.05 1.81 -16.04
CA ASP A 51 -9.46 1.77 -14.63
C ASP A 51 -8.48 0.94 -13.78
N TRP A 52 -7.98 -0.17 -14.34
CA TRP A 52 -6.97 -1.00 -13.69
C TRP A 52 -5.63 -0.28 -13.52
N VAL A 53 -5.21 0.49 -14.54
CA VAL A 53 -3.99 1.32 -14.46
C VAL A 53 -4.16 2.41 -13.41
N GLU A 54 -5.30 3.11 -13.39
CA GLU A 54 -5.58 4.16 -12.41
C GLU A 54 -5.61 3.60 -10.98
N LEU A 55 -6.22 2.44 -10.75
CA LEU A 55 -6.22 1.80 -9.44
C LEU A 55 -4.80 1.42 -8.98
N LYS A 56 -3.99 0.83 -9.87
CA LYS A 56 -2.59 0.50 -9.58
C LYS A 56 -1.78 1.76 -9.24
N MET A 57 -1.97 2.84 -9.99
CA MET A 57 -1.30 4.12 -9.75
C MET A 57 -1.78 4.81 -8.47
N ALA A 58 -3.07 4.72 -8.14
CA ALA A 58 -3.63 5.23 -6.90
C ALA A 58 -3.03 4.50 -5.69
N LEU A 59 -2.91 3.17 -5.74
CA LEU A 59 -2.24 2.40 -4.70
C LEU A 59 -0.77 2.79 -4.56
N PHE A 60 -0.07 2.97 -5.68
CA PHE A 60 1.33 3.41 -5.69
C PHE A 60 1.48 4.79 -5.04
N ARG A 61 0.65 5.75 -5.43
CA ARG A 61 0.63 7.11 -4.87
C ARG A 61 0.18 7.13 -3.41
N PHE A 62 -0.72 6.24 -2.98
CA PHE A 62 -1.10 6.12 -1.57
C PHE A 62 0.07 5.63 -0.72
N LEU A 63 0.79 4.61 -1.20
CA LEU A 63 1.92 4.04 -0.48
C LEU A 63 3.17 4.90 -0.56
N TYR A 64 3.41 5.66 -1.64
CA TYR A 64 4.67 6.40 -1.84
C TYR A 64 4.52 7.92 -1.97
N GLY A 65 3.31 8.42 -2.20
CA GLY A 65 3.03 9.85 -2.09
C GLY A 65 3.07 10.28 -0.63
N ASN A 66 3.35 11.55 -0.38
CA ASN A 66 3.57 12.15 0.93
C ASN A 66 2.33 12.17 1.86
N GLY A 67 1.39 11.24 1.73
CA GLY A 67 0.09 11.16 2.43
C GLY A 67 0.11 10.39 3.75
N GLY A 68 1.25 10.36 4.44
CA GLY A 68 1.38 9.79 5.79
C GLY A 68 1.87 10.86 6.76
N ALA A 69 1.00 11.82 7.08
CA ALA A 69 1.22 13.05 7.87
C ALA A 69 1.79 14.25 7.10
N SER A 70 0.90 15.19 6.80
CA SER A 70 1.13 16.64 6.89
C SER A 70 -0.08 17.24 7.59
#